data_AF-A0A8S4S0U1-F1
#
_entry.id   AF-A0A8S4S0U1-F1
#
_cell.length_a   1.000
_cell.length_b   1.000
_cell.length_c   1.000
_cell.angle_alpha   90.00
_cell.angle_beta   90.00
_cell.angle_gamma   90.00
#
_symmetry.space_group_name_H-M   'P 1'
#
loop_
_entity.id
_entity.type
_entity.pdbx_description
1 polymer ?
#
loop_
_entity_poly.entity_id
_entity_poly.type
_entity_poly.pdbx_seq_one_letter_code
_entity_poly.pdbx_strand_id
1 'polypeptide(L)'
;MLRPLQSGRSYYGNNIGISHLGFREIRVSWCKDLRLRSPPSSHVVALVSYPGSGNTWLRYLLQQVTGIVTGSIYMDYGLRMHGFPAENVTDGSVLVVKTHEAPPVEPNKFKSAILLIRNPRDAILI
;
A
#
# COMPACT_ATOMS: atom_id res chain seq x y z
N MET A 1 -24.81 1.83 8.17
CA MET A 1 -24.55 0.67 7.27
C MET A 1 -23.31 0.99 6.45
N LEU A 2 -22.15 0.47 6.83
CA LEU A 2 -20.87 0.75 6.16
C LEU A 2 -20.75 -0.12 4.91
N ARG A 3 -20.58 0.52 3.74
CA ARG A 3 -20.36 -0.16 2.46
C ARG A 3 -18.97 -0.82 2.46
N PRO A 4 -18.84 -2.07 1.99
CA PRO A 4 -17.52 -2.64 1.71
C PRO A 4 -16.83 -1.77 0.66
N LEU A 5 -15.50 -1.60 0.77
CA LEU A 5 -14.68 -1.14 -0.35
C LEU A 5 -14.78 -2.20 -1.44
N GLN A 6 -15.76 -2.03 -2.32
CA GLN A 6 -15.93 -2.85 -3.50
C GLN A 6 -14.64 -2.73 -4.32
N SER A 7 -13.98 -3.88 -4.50
CA SER A 7 -13.15 -4.13 -5.67
C SER A 7 -13.89 -3.58 -6.89
N GLY A 8 -13.32 -2.58 -7.56
CA GLY A 8 -14.00 -1.80 -8.58
C GLY A 8 -14.73 -2.67 -9.60
N ARG A 9 -16.07 -2.58 -9.59
CA ARG A 9 -16.85 -2.90 -10.79
C ARG A 9 -16.50 -1.84 -11.83
N SER A 10 -15.73 -2.25 -12.82
CA SER A 10 -15.41 -1.46 -14.00
C SER A 10 -16.72 -1.15 -14.74
N TYR A 11 -17.19 0.09 -14.63
CA TYR A 11 -18.23 0.65 -15.48
C TYR A 11 -17.55 1.53 -16.51
N TYR A 12 -17.27 0.97 -17.68
CA TYR A 12 -17.11 1.74 -18.91
C TYR A 12 -17.91 1.04 -19.99
N GLY A 13 -19.07 1.61 -20.30
CA GLY A 13 -19.76 1.36 -21.57
C GLY A 13 -19.15 2.27 -22.64
N ASN A 14 -18.60 1.69 -23.69
CA ASN A 14 -19.06 1.88 -25.06
C ASN A 14 -18.17 1.12 -26.05
N ASN A 15 -18.84 0.49 -27.01
CA ASN A 15 -18.27 -0.12 -28.20
C ASN A 15 -17.39 0.87 -28.97
N ILE A 16 -16.17 0.46 -29.30
CA ILE A 16 -15.51 0.58 -30.62
C ILE A 16 -14.28 -0.35 -30.57
N GLY A 17 -14.20 -1.28 -31.53
CA GLY A 17 -13.15 -2.29 -31.58
C GLY A 17 -11.78 -1.69 -31.92
N ILE A 18 -10.78 -2.04 -31.11
CA ILE A 18 -9.38 -2.16 -31.53
C ILE A 18 -8.83 -3.45 -30.91
N SER A 19 -8.29 -4.27 -31.80
CA SER A 19 -7.68 -5.56 -31.61
C SER A 19 -6.48 -5.57 -30.65
N HIS A 20 -6.48 -6.56 -29.75
CA HIS A 20 -5.36 -7.50 -29.59
C HIS A 20 -3.96 -6.95 -29.20
N LEU A 21 -3.87 -5.96 -28.32
CA LEU A 21 -2.67 -5.77 -27.47
C LEU A 21 -3.03 -6.24 -26.05
N GLY A 22 -2.84 -7.53 -25.81
CA GLY A 22 -3.07 -8.17 -24.52
C GLY A 22 -2.07 -7.67 -23.48
N PHE A 23 -2.28 -6.47 -22.94
CA PHE A 23 -1.74 -6.10 -21.65
C PHE A 23 -2.41 -7.00 -20.62
N ARG A 24 -1.75 -8.13 -20.32
CA ARG A 24 -2.16 -9.03 -19.25
C ARG A 24 -2.19 -8.19 -17.98
N GLU A 25 -3.37 -7.82 -17.53
CA GLU A 25 -3.56 -7.06 -16.30
C GLU A 25 -2.98 -7.92 -15.16
N ILE A 26 -1.79 -7.56 -14.66
CA ILE A 26 -1.14 -8.29 -13.58
C ILE A 26 -1.94 -7.98 -12.32
N ARG A 27 -2.97 -8.78 -12.08
CA ARG A 27 -3.75 -8.73 -10.84
C ARG A 27 -3.02 -9.52 -9.77
N VAL A 28 -2.60 -8.83 -8.72
CA VAL A 28 -2.04 -9.47 -7.52
C VAL A 28 -3.11 -10.39 -6.94
N SER A 29 -2.77 -11.67 -6.76
CA SER A 29 -3.62 -12.63 -6.07
C SER A 29 -3.51 -12.40 -4.57
N TRP A 30 -4.64 -12.09 -3.93
CA TRP A 30 -4.71 -11.85 -2.50
C TRP A 30 -5.18 -13.09 -1.73
N CYS A 31 -4.51 -13.43 -0.63
CA CYS A 31 -4.94 -14.51 0.27
C CYS A 31 -6.20 -14.14 1.08
N LYS A 32 -6.46 -12.83 1.23
CA LYS A 32 -7.60 -12.27 1.97
C LYS A 32 -8.12 -11.04 1.23
N ASP A 33 -9.42 -10.80 1.31
CA ASP A 33 -10.01 -9.55 0.81
C ASP A 33 -9.41 -8.36 1.56
N LEU A 34 -8.95 -7.38 0.79
CA LEU A 34 -8.35 -6.17 1.33
C LEU A 34 -9.42 -5.22 1.87
N ARG A 35 -9.19 -4.71 3.07
CA ARG A 35 -10.07 -3.75 3.74
C ARG A 35 -9.29 -2.70 4.52
N LEU A 36 -9.92 -1.56 4.76
CA LEU A 36 -9.47 -0.62 5.80
C LEU A 36 -9.78 -1.17 7.19
N ARG A 37 -9.02 -0.71 8.19
CA ARG A 37 -9.37 -0.88 9.60
C ARG A 37 -10.65 -0.09 9.88
N SER A 38 -11.59 -0.75 10.55
CA SER A 38 -12.82 -0.14 11.05
C SER A 38 -13.07 -0.74 12.45
N PRO A 39 -13.02 0.06 13.52
CA PRO A 39 -12.67 1.49 13.53
C PRO A 39 -11.18 1.73 13.18
N PRO A 40 -10.80 2.94 12.73
CA PRO A 40 -9.41 3.35 12.61
C PRO A 40 -8.69 3.26 13.97
N SER A 41 -7.40 2.92 13.95
CA SER A 41 -6.52 2.96 15.13
C SER A 41 -6.26 4.41 15.57
N SER A 42 -6.21 4.66 16.87
CA SER A 42 -5.72 5.94 17.40
C SER A 42 -4.21 6.13 17.22
N HIS A 43 -3.50 5.05 16.91
CA HIS A 43 -2.05 5.02 16.77
C HIS A 43 -1.67 4.57 15.36
N VAL A 44 -0.95 5.43 14.65
CA VAL A 44 -0.39 5.10 13.34
C VAL A 44 1.01 4.51 13.52
N VAL A 45 1.27 3.41 12.82
CA VAL A 45 2.56 2.72 12.82
C VAL A 45 3.31 3.07 11.54
N ALA A 46 4.52 3.61 11.65
CA ALA A 46 5.36 3.88 10.50
C ALA A 46 6.04 2.58 10.00
N LEU A 47 6.16 2.42 8.69
CA LEU A 47 7.06 1.44 8.08
C LEU A 47 8.20 2.21 7.41
N VAL A 48 9.32 2.29 8.12
CA VAL A 48 10.47 3.14 7.78
C VAL A 48 11.58 2.29 7.17
N SER A 49 12.14 2.74 6.06
CA SER A 49 13.27 2.06 5.41
C SER A 49 13.98 2.99 4.43
N TYR A 50 15.28 2.78 4.19
CA TYR A 50 15.95 3.38 3.03
C TYR A 50 15.34 2.83 1.71
N PRO A 51 15.26 3.61 0.60
CA PRO A 51 14.85 3.10 -0.71
C PRO A 51 15.60 1.81 -1.11
N GLY A 52 14.97 0.91 -1.85
CA GLY A 52 15.60 -0.37 -2.22
C GLY A 52 15.65 -1.44 -1.13
N SER A 53 15.22 -1.15 0.10
CA SER A 53 15.23 -2.11 1.21
C SER A 53 14.09 -3.15 1.20
N GLY A 54 13.26 -3.16 0.16
CA GLY A 54 12.17 -4.15 0.02
C GLY A 54 10.84 -3.77 0.67
N ASN A 55 10.57 -2.46 0.85
CA ASN A 55 9.35 -1.99 1.52
C ASN A 55 8.06 -2.47 0.84
N THR A 56 7.97 -2.35 -0.49
CA THR A 56 6.81 -2.82 -1.28
C THR A 56 6.54 -4.32 -1.09
N TRP A 57 7.59 -5.13 -1.01
CA TRP A 57 7.47 -6.57 -0.77
C TRP A 57 6.93 -6.87 0.64
N LEU A 58 7.47 -6.19 1.67
CA LEU A 58 6.96 -6.36 3.03
C LEU A 58 5.50 -5.89 3.16
N ARG A 59 5.14 -4.76 2.54
CA ARG A 59 3.75 -4.28 2.49
C ARG A 59 2.81 -5.30 1.86
N TYR A 60 3.23 -5.94 0.77
CA TYR A 60 2.49 -7.03 0.14
C TYR A 60 2.26 -8.18 1.11
N LEU A 61 3.30 -8.67 1.79
CA LEU A 61 3.16 -9.76 2.77
C LEU A 61 2.25 -9.40 3.95
N LEU A 62 2.36 -8.18 4.47
CA LEU A 62 1.49 -7.69 5.54
C LEU A 62 0.02 -7.66 5.10
N GLN A 63 -0.26 -7.20 3.88
CA GLN A 63 -1.60 -7.25 3.30
C GLN A 63 -2.10 -8.69 3.13
N GLN A 64 -1.26 -9.60 2.62
CA GLN A 64 -1.60 -11.02 2.46
C GLN A 64 -2.02 -11.66 3.78
N VAL A 65 -1.25 -11.45 4.83
CA VAL A 65 -1.46 -12.11 6.13
C VAL A 65 -2.63 -11.48 6.89
N THR A 66 -2.84 -10.17 6.78
CA THR A 66 -3.82 -9.46 7.62
C THR A 66 -5.14 -9.16 6.91
N GLY A 67 -5.14 -9.04 5.58
CA GLY A 67 -6.24 -8.46 4.81
C GLY A 67 -6.42 -6.96 5.03
N ILE A 68 -5.54 -6.29 5.79
CA ILE A 68 -5.62 -4.86 6.06
C ILE A 68 -4.68 -4.14 5.10
N VAL A 69 -5.18 -3.14 4.38
CA VAL A 69 -4.38 -2.35 3.43
C VAL A 69 -3.24 -1.59 4.13
N THR A 70 -2.14 -1.39 3.42
CA THR A 70 -1.01 -0.58 3.91
C THR A 70 -0.98 0.78 3.21
N GLY A 71 -0.73 1.83 3.98
CA GLY A 71 -0.64 3.19 3.49
C GLY A 71 0.79 3.61 3.15
N SER A 72 0.91 4.83 2.62
CA SER A 72 2.17 5.46 2.21
C SER A 72 2.00 6.96 2.34
N ILE A 73 3.05 7.67 2.77
CA ILE A 73 3.08 9.15 2.71
C ILE A 73 3.19 9.67 1.27
N TYR A 74 3.49 8.78 0.32
CA TYR A 74 3.62 9.10 -1.09
C TYR A 74 2.38 8.69 -1.86
N MET A 75 2.24 9.27 -3.05
CA MET A 75 1.18 8.95 -4.00
C MET A 75 1.79 8.30 -5.26
N ASP A 76 2.03 7.00 -5.20
CA ASP A 76 2.47 6.22 -6.36
C ASP A 76 1.26 5.64 -7.11
N TYR A 77 0.94 6.21 -8.28
CA TYR A 77 -0.20 5.76 -9.08
C TYR A 77 -0.04 4.33 -9.61
N GLY A 78 1.18 3.91 -9.93
CA GLY A 78 1.44 2.54 -10.37
C GLY A 78 1.10 1.55 -9.28
N LEU A 79 1.61 1.78 -8.06
CA LEU A 79 1.30 0.94 -6.91
C LEU A 79 -0.19 0.99 -6.54
N ARG A 80 -0.83 2.17 -6.60
CA ARG A 80 -2.26 2.34 -6.35
C ARG A 80 -3.10 1.43 -7.27
N MET A 81 -2.78 1.42 -8.56
CA MET A 81 -3.50 0.63 -9.56
C MET A 81 -3.17 -0.87 -9.51
N HIS A 82 -2.01 -1.25 -8.97
CA HIS A 82 -1.50 -2.62 -9.00
C HIS A 82 -1.38 -3.30 -7.63
N GLY A 83 -2.22 -2.90 -6.65
CA GLY A 83 -2.39 -3.68 -5.42
C GLY A 83 -2.16 -2.95 -4.10
N PHE A 84 -1.86 -1.65 -4.14
CA PHE A 84 -1.70 -0.80 -2.96
C PHE A 84 -2.75 0.32 -2.96
N PRO A 85 -4.05 -0.01 -2.81
CA PRO A 85 -5.15 0.94 -3.00
C PRO A 85 -5.15 2.12 -2.00
N ALA A 86 -4.38 2.00 -0.91
CA ALA A 86 -4.27 3.02 0.14
C ALA A 86 -3.00 3.89 0.04
N GLU A 87 -2.36 3.98 -1.14
CA GLU A 87 -1.37 5.05 -1.39
C GLU A 87 -1.97 6.42 -1.06
N ASN A 88 -1.18 7.27 -0.40
CA ASN A 88 -1.56 8.58 0.17
C ASN A 88 -2.55 8.53 1.36
N VAL A 89 -2.81 7.36 1.96
CA VAL A 89 -3.54 7.25 3.23
C VAL A 89 -2.55 7.14 4.38
N THR A 90 -2.61 8.07 5.33
CA THR A 90 -1.60 8.20 6.41
C THR A 90 -2.17 8.20 7.82
N ASP A 91 -3.44 7.83 7.98
CA ASP A 91 -4.13 7.76 9.28
C ASP A 91 -4.24 6.32 9.82
N GLY A 92 -4.98 6.13 10.92
CA GLY A 92 -5.15 4.83 11.55
C GLY A 92 -6.06 3.85 10.80
N SER A 93 -6.60 4.20 9.63
CA SER A 93 -7.43 3.29 8.83
C SER A 93 -6.59 2.23 8.09
N VAL A 94 -5.27 2.40 8.01
CA VAL A 94 -4.34 1.44 7.39
C VAL A 94 -3.58 0.63 8.43
N LEU A 95 -2.93 -0.46 7.99
CA LEU A 95 -2.13 -1.31 8.88
C LEU A 95 -0.89 -0.58 9.39
N VAL A 96 -0.12 -0.04 8.45
CA VAL A 96 1.14 0.70 8.60
C VAL A 96 1.20 1.77 7.51
N VAL A 97 2.02 2.82 7.70
CA VAL A 97 2.26 3.87 6.70
C VAL A 97 3.73 3.87 6.29
N LYS A 98 4.00 3.58 5.02
CA LYS A 98 5.36 3.60 4.45
C LYS A 98 5.94 5.01 4.40
N THR A 99 7.21 5.14 4.78
CA THR A 99 8.01 6.36 4.60
C THR A 99 9.50 6.03 4.39
N HIS A 100 10.21 6.89 3.66
CA HIS A 100 11.69 6.90 3.61
C HIS A 100 12.28 8.00 4.48
N GLU A 101 11.43 8.90 4.98
CA GLU A 101 11.85 10.00 5.80
C GLU A 101 12.14 9.51 7.22
N ALA A 102 13.05 10.22 7.88
CA ALA A 102 13.16 10.18 9.33
C ALA A 102 11.78 10.53 9.95
N PRO A 103 11.54 10.22 11.24
CA PRO A 103 10.27 10.54 11.89
C PRO A 103 9.85 11.98 11.58
N PRO A 104 8.59 12.22 11.17
CA PRO A 104 8.14 13.53 10.71
C PRO A 104 8.30 14.56 11.84
N VAL A 105 8.42 15.83 11.45
CA VAL A 105 8.52 16.99 12.36
C VAL A 105 7.34 17.04 13.32
N GLU A 106 6.18 16.49 12.94
CA GLU A 106 5.04 16.25 13.84
C GLU A 106 5.37 15.15 14.85
N PRO A 107 5.68 15.49 16.12
CA PRO A 107 6.23 14.54 17.09
C PRO A 107 5.26 13.42 17.48
N ASN A 108 3.99 13.55 17.08
CA ASN A 108 2.88 12.73 17.56
C ASN A 108 2.20 11.89 16.49
N LYS A 109 2.57 12.02 15.20
CA LYS A 109 1.89 11.30 14.11
C LYS A 109 2.05 9.78 14.23
N PHE A 110 3.28 9.32 14.47
CA PHE A 110 3.59 7.91 14.63
C PHE A 110 3.92 7.60 16.08
N LYS A 111 3.22 6.64 16.69
CA LYS A 111 3.52 6.18 18.06
C LYS A 111 4.49 5.01 18.10
N SER A 112 4.66 4.32 16.98
CA SER A 112 5.62 3.23 16.83
C SER A 112 6.06 3.11 15.37
N ALA A 113 7.16 2.39 15.16
CA ALA A 113 7.72 2.16 13.83
C ALA A 113 8.23 0.73 13.68
N ILE A 114 8.11 0.20 12.48
CA ILE A 114 8.85 -0.96 11.99
C ILE A 114 9.99 -0.41 11.13
N LEU A 115 11.23 -0.67 11.54
CA LEU A 115 12.42 -0.30 10.79
C LEU A 115 12.89 -1.48 9.95
N LEU A 116 12.81 -1.36 8.63
CA LEU A 116 13.28 -2.37 7.69
C LEU A 116 14.67 -2.00 7.18
N ILE A 117 15.65 -2.86 7.48
CA ILE A 117 17.06 -2.69 7.13
C ILE A 117 17.46 -3.76 6.12
N ARG A 118 18.19 -3.33 5.08
CA ARG A 118 18.83 -4.20 4.09
C ARG A 118 20.32 -3.86 4.04
N ASN A 119 21.16 -4.80 3.59
CA ASN A 119 22.56 -4.52 3.30
C ASN A 119 22.66 -3.26 2.40
N PRO A 120 23.39 -2.22 2.81
CA PRO A 120 23.47 -0.96 2.06
C PRO A 120 23.96 -1.14 0.63
N ARG A 121 24.89 -2.06 0.37
CA ARG A 121 25.37 -2.36 -0.98
C ARG A 121 24.22 -2.76 -1.90
N ASP A 122 23.36 -3.65 -1.42
CA ASP A 122 22.24 -4.18 -2.21
C ASP A 122 21.05 -3.22 -2.27
N ALA A 123 20.90 -2.33 -1.29
CA ALA A 123 19.86 -1.31 -1.28
C ALA A 123 20.18 -0.14 -2.22
N ILE A 124 21.46 0.18 -2.43
CA ILE A 124 21.90 1.26 -3.32
C ILE A 124 21.91 0.79 -4.80
N LEU A 125 22.31 -0.45 -5.05
CA LEU A 125 22.53 -0.98 -6.41
C LEU A 125 21.29 -1.54 -7.10
N ILE A 126 20.09 -1.36 -6.52
CA ILE A 126 18.77 -1.92 -6.91
C ILE A 126 18.73 -2.59 -8.28
#